data_AF-A0A7H4PJJ4-F1
#
_entry.id   AF-A0A7H4PJJ4-F1
#
_cell.length_a   1.000
_cell.length_b   1.000
_cell.length_c   1.000
_cell.angle_alpha   90.00
_cell.angle_beta   90.00
_cell.angle_gamma   90.00
#
_symmetry.space_group_name_H-M   'P 1'
#
loop_
_entity.id
_entity.type
_entity.pdbx_description
1 polymer ?
#
loop_
_entity_poly.entity_id
_entity_poly.type
_entity_poly.pdbx_seq_one_letter_code
_entity_poly.pdbx_strand_id
1 'polypeptide(L)'
;MADLVKEGKILHIGLSEVSANTLRRACEVHPIAAVQTEYSLWTREPEENILKTCRELGVGFVPYSPLGRGFLTGKITDRSGFAEDDFRRNLPRFQHDAMRKNQQLLSQLRDVADKYRSTLAQLALAWVMSKGDDIVPHSRRAPNRAFAG
;
A
#
# COMPACT_ATOMS: atom_id res chain seq x y z
N MET A 1 -23.35 -4.84 -10.78
CA MET A 1 -22.15 -4.05 -11.16
C MET A 1 -21.96 -4.02 -12.67
N ALA A 2 -21.83 -5.18 -13.35
CA ALA A 2 -21.72 -5.21 -14.82
C ALA A 2 -22.86 -4.48 -15.54
N ASP A 3 -24.10 -4.64 -15.07
CA ASP A 3 -25.24 -3.92 -15.69
C ASP A 3 -25.17 -2.41 -15.48
N LEU A 4 -24.57 -1.93 -14.39
CA LEU A 4 -24.33 -0.49 -14.19
C LEU A 4 -23.31 0.07 -15.19
N VAL A 5 -22.37 -0.76 -15.66
CA VAL A 5 -21.46 -0.39 -16.75
C VAL A 5 -22.24 -0.32 -18.06
N LYS A 6 -23.07 -1.33 -18.36
CA LYS A 6 -23.91 -1.36 -19.57
C LYS A 6 -24.91 -0.20 -19.63
N GLU A 7 -25.49 0.16 -18.48
CA GLU A 7 -26.38 1.31 -18.32
C GLU A 7 -25.64 2.66 -18.38
N GLY A 8 -24.31 2.66 -18.48
CA GLY A 8 -23.49 3.88 -18.54
C GLY A 8 -23.39 4.64 -17.21
N LYS A 9 -23.80 4.03 -16.09
CA LYS A 9 -23.78 4.66 -14.76
C LYS A 9 -22.38 4.68 -14.14
N ILE A 10 -21.53 3.72 -14.52
CA ILE A 10 -20.12 3.65 -14.14
C ILE A 10 -19.28 3.26 -15.35
N LEU A 11 -18.03 3.72 -15.41
CA LEU A 11 -17.13 3.41 -16.53
C LEU A 11 -16.38 2.09 -16.34
N HIS A 12 -15.96 1.81 -15.10
CA HIS A 12 -15.08 0.70 -14.78
C HIS A 12 -15.42 0.08 -13.41
N ILE A 13 -15.04 -1.17 -13.22
CA ILE A 13 -15.18 -1.91 -11.96
C ILE A 13 -13.79 -2.15 -11.38
N GLY A 14 -13.60 -1.77 -10.11
CA GLY A 14 -12.45 -2.16 -9.31
C GLY A 14 -12.87 -3.08 -8.16
N LEU A 15 -11.94 -3.91 -7.71
CA LEU A 15 -12.12 -4.77 -6.54
C LEU A 15 -11.11 -4.38 -5.45
N SER A 16 -11.39 -4.75 -4.20
CA SER A 16 -10.48 -4.47 -3.08
C SER A 16 -10.37 -5.71 -2.20
N GLU A 17 -9.13 -6.03 -1.76
CA GLU A 17 -8.85 -7.11 -0.82
C GLU A 17 -9.45 -8.48 -1.23
N VAL A 18 -9.45 -8.76 -2.53
CA VAL A 18 -9.97 -10.03 -3.08
C VAL A 18 -8.86 -11.07 -3.25
N SER A 19 -9.23 -12.35 -3.13
CA SER A 19 -8.32 -13.46 -3.47
C SER A 19 -8.08 -13.55 -4.99
N ALA A 20 -6.99 -14.20 -5.40
CA ALA A 20 -6.72 -14.51 -6.81
C ALA A 20 -7.85 -15.30 -7.47
N ASN A 21 -8.43 -16.28 -6.75
CA ASN A 21 -9.56 -17.07 -7.26
C ASN A 21 -10.80 -16.20 -7.48
N THR A 22 -11.09 -15.30 -6.54
CA THR A 22 -12.20 -14.34 -6.67
C THR A 22 -11.98 -13.41 -7.88
N LEU A 23 -10.75 -12.93 -8.08
CA LEU A 23 -10.43 -12.07 -9.23
C LEU A 23 -10.66 -12.79 -10.57
N ARG A 24 -10.18 -14.04 -10.72
CA ARG A 24 -10.38 -14.82 -11.95
C ARG A 24 -11.87 -14.98 -12.28
N ARG A 25 -12.67 -15.40 -11.30
CA ARG A 25 -14.12 -15.54 -11.43
C ARG A 25 -14.81 -14.22 -11.77
N ALA A 26 -14.34 -13.11 -11.23
CA ALA A 26 -14.89 -11.80 -11.55
C ALA A 26 -14.59 -11.41 -13.02
N CYS A 27 -13.37 -11.64 -13.49
CA CYS A 27 -12.97 -11.38 -14.87
C CYS A 27 -13.71 -12.26 -15.90
N GLU A 28 -14.17 -13.46 -15.52
CA GLU A 28 -15.05 -14.29 -16.37
C GLU A 28 -16.43 -13.65 -16.59
N VAL A 29 -16.90 -12.85 -15.64
CA VAL A 29 -18.22 -12.18 -15.71
C VAL A 29 -18.12 -10.81 -16.38
N HIS A 30 -17.10 -10.02 -16.03
CA HIS A 30 -16.88 -8.68 -16.59
C HIS A 30 -15.42 -8.25 -16.41
N PRO A 31 -14.80 -7.53 -17.37
CA PRO A 31 -13.46 -6.96 -17.18
C PRO A 31 -13.32 -6.14 -15.89
N ILE A 32 -12.31 -6.47 -15.08
CA ILE A 32 -11.96 -5.72 -13.87
C ILE A 32 -10.80 -4.79 -14.20
N ALA A 33 -10.95 -3.51 -13.93
CA ALA A 33 -9.95 -2.50 -14.28
C ALA A 33 -8.77 -2.50 -13.30
N ALA A 34 -9.05 -2.65 -12.00
CA ALA A 34 -8.01 -2.63 -10.98
C ALA A 34 -8.38 -3.43 -9.73
N VAL A 35 -7.35 -3.89 -9.02
CA VAL A 35 -7.45 -4.42 -7.65
C VAL A 35 -6.67 -3.54 -6.69
N GLN A 36 -7.31 -3.19 -5.57
CA GLN A 36 -6.68 -2.46 -4.48
C GLN A 36 -6.34 -3.43 -3.33
N THR A 37 -5.08 -3.47 -2.90
CA THR A 37 -4.60 -4.36 -1.81
C THR A 37 -3.45 -3.72 -1.05
N GLU A 38 -3.25 -4.05 0.24
CA GLU A 38 -2.09 -3.57 1.00
C GLU A 38 -0.79 -4.03 0.35
N TYR A 39 0.09 -3.10 -0.02
CA TYR A 39 1.42 -3.45 -0.56
C TYR A 39 2.44 -2.36 -0.23
N SER A 40 3.58 -2.77 0.32
CA SER A 40 4.70 -1.88 0.68
C SER A 40 5.99 -2.67 0.88
N LEU A 41 7.09 -1.99 1.22
CA LEU A 41 8.31 -2.65 1.71
C LEU A 41 8.06 -3.60 2.89
N TRP A 42 6.98 -3.38 3.65
CA TRP A 42 6.64 -4.13 4.85
C TRP A 42 5.63 -5.26 4.61
N THR A 43 4.83 -5.17 3.54
CA THR A 43 3.74 -6.10 3.22
C THR A 43 3.94 -6.54 1.78
N ARG A 44 4.43 -7.76 1.61
CA ARG A 44 4.92 -8.31 0.33
C ARG A 44 4.22 -9.60 -0.09
N GLU A 45 3.30 -10.09 0.74
CA GLU A 45 2.43 -11.23 0.44
C GLU A 45 1.71 -11.09 -0.92
N PRO A 46 1.31 -9.89 -1.39
CA PRO A 46 0.71 -9.76 -2.72
C PRO A 46 1.59 -10.24 -3.88
N GLU A 47 2.93 -10.17 -3.76
CA GLU A 47 3.87 -10.45 -4.86
C GLU A 47 3.71 -11.87 -5.41
N GLU A 48 3.49 -12.84 -4.53
CA GLU A 48 3.39 -14.27 -4.88
C GLU A 48 1.97 -14.71 -5.28
N ASN A 49 0.97 -13.82 -5.16
CA ASN A 49 -0.43 -14.21 -5.29
C ASN A 49 -1.25 -13.23 -6.14
N ILE A 50 -1.87 -12.23 -5.50
CA ILE A 50 -2.82 -11.35 -6.18
C ILE A 50 -2.15 -10.45 -7.21
N LEU A 51 -0.91 -9.97 -6.97
CA LEU A 51 -0.17 -9.15 -7.94
C LEU A 51 0.16 -9.94 -9.20
N LYS A 52 0.65 -11.18 -9.04
CA LYS A 52 0.89 -12.08 -10.16
C LYS A 52 -0.38 -12.33 -10.96
N THR A 53 -1.51 -12.58 -10.28
CA THR A 53 -2.80 -12.80 -10.94
C THR A 53 -3.30 -11.55 -11.67
N CYS A 54 -3.08 -10.34 -11.12
CA CYS A 54 -3.42 -9.09 -11.80
C CYS A 54 -2.67 -8.98 -13.13
N ARG A 55 -1.37 -9.28 -13.14
CA ARG A 55 -0.54 -9.25 -14.36
C ARG A 55 -0.99 -10.27 -15.40
N GLU A 56 -1.27 -11.49 -14.99
CA GLU A 56 -1.78 -12.54 -15.89
C GLU A 56 -3.09 -12.15 -16.57
N LEU A 57 -3.95 -11.39 -15.88
CA LEU A 57 -5.27 -10.98 -16.36
C LEU A 57 -5.29 -9.57 -16.98
N GLY A 58 -4.15 -8.86 -17.01
CA GLY A 58 -4.08 -7.47 -17.50
C GLY A 58 -4.83 -6.46 -16.62
N VAL A 59 -4.96 -6.74 -15.32
CA VAL A 59 -5.66 -5.90 -14.33
C VAL A 59 -4.64 -4.98 -13.64
N GLY A 60 -4.96 -3.69 -13.48
CA GLY A 60 -4.10 -2.75 -12.76
C GLY A 60 -4.03 -3.06 -11.27
N PHE A 61 -2.90 -2.76 -10.63
CA PHE A 61 -2.71 -2.97 -9.20
C PHE A 61 -2.57 -1.64 -8.47
N VAL A 62 -3.39 -1.43 -7.43
CA VAL A 62 -3.45 -0.18 -6.66
C VAL A 62 -3.05 -0.46 -5.21
N PRO A 63 -1.77 -0.29 -4.84
CA PRO A 63 -1.32 -0.40 -3.46
C PRO A 63 -2.02 0.61 -2.56
N TYR A 64 -2.64 0.15 -1.47
CA TYR A 64 -2.92 1.03 -0.33
C TYR A 64 -1.88 0.86 0.77
N SER A 65 -1.78 1.88 1.62
CA SER A 65 -0.75 1.98 2.67
C SER A 65 0.69 1.73 2.19
N PRO A 66 1.12 2.28 1.02
CA PRO A 66 2.48 2.05 0.51
C PRO A 66 3.58 2.58 1.43
N LEU A 67 3.23 3.47 2.37
CA LEU A 67 4.10 4.01 3.41
C LEU A 67 4.03 3.24 4.74
N GLY A 68 3.51 2.01 4.76
CA GLY A 68 3.41 1.20 5.97
C GLY A 68 2.60 1.88 7.07
N ARG A 69 1.46 2.49 6.70
CA ARG A 69 0.59 3.26 7.60
C ARG A 69 1.33 4.39 8.34
N GLY A 70 2.32 4.98 7.65
CA GLY A 70 3.15 6.09 8.12
C GLY A 70 4.49 5.66 8.69
N PHE A 71 4.71 4.37 8.97
CA PHE A 71 5.94 3.89 9.57
C PHE A 71 7.15 4.13 8.65
N LEU A 72 7.02 3.84 7.36
CA LEU A 72 8.07 4.01 6.36
C LEU A 72 8.42 5.48 6.05
N THR A 73 7.79 6.44 6.75
CA THR A 73 8.22 7.84 6.69
C THR A 73 9.30 8.16 7.72
N GLY A 74 9.54 7.27 8.69
CA GLY A 74 10.43 7.48 9.82
C GLY A 74 9.93 8.46 10.89
N LYS A 75 8.69 8.93 10.77
CA LYS A 75 8.07 9.86 11.74
C LYS A 75 7.43 9.16 12.94
N ILE A 76 7.21 7.84 12.85
CA ILE A 76 6.65 7.05 13.95
C ILE A 76 7.82 6.42 14.68
N THR A 77 8.21 7.00 15.80
CA THR A 77 9.31 6.50 16.65
C THR A 77 8.78 5.63 17.80
N ASP A 78 7.59 5.96 18.32
CA ASP A 78 6.94 5.25 19.43
C ASP A 78 5.40 5.26 19.29
N ARG A 79 4.75 4.32 19.97
CA ARG A 79 3.28 4.15 20.05
C ARG A 79 2.61 5.25 20.88
N SER A 80 3.32 5.90 21.81
CA SER A 80 2.74 6.97 22.65
C SER A 80 2.17 8.13 21.83
N GLY A 81 2.70 8.39 20.64
CA GLY A 81 2.22 9.44 19.74
C GLY A 81 0.90 9.14 19.00
N PHE A 82 0.31 7.96 19.20
CA PHE A 82 -1.00 7.64 18.60
C PHE A 82 -2.14 8.19 19.47
N ALA A 83 -3.26 8.62 18.87
CA ALA A 83 -4.48 8.92 19.64
C ALA A 83 -5.05 7.64 20.26
N GLU A 84 -5.84 7.73 21.33
CA GLU A 84 -6.40 6.54 22.02
C GLU A 84 -7.23 5.65 21.10
N ASP A 85 -7.96 6.25 20.16
CA ASP A 85 -8.82 5.60 19.17
C ASP A 85 -8.10 5.20 17.88
N ASP A 86 -6.78 5.40 17.80
CA ASP A 86 -6.00 5.07 16.61
C ASP A 86 -5.87 3.54 16.45
N PHE A 87 -6.48 3.00 15.40
CA PHE A 87 -6.47 1.57 15.10
C PHE A 87 -5.06 0.95 15.02
N ARG A 88 -4.02 1.75 14.73
CA ARG A 88 -2.63 1.25 14.68
C ARG A 88 -2.15 0.74 16.03
N ARG A 89 -2.73 1.20 17.15
CA ARG A 89 -2.44 0.70 18.50
C ARG A 89 -2.70 -0.80 18.64
N ASN A 90 -3.61 -1.35 17.85
CA ASN A 90 -4.02 -2.76 17.90
C ASN A 90 -3.28 -3.66 16.90
N LEU A 91 -2.48 -3.08 16.01
CA LEU A 91 -1.76 -3.86 15.01
C LEU A 91 -0.51 -4.51 15.65
N PRO A 92 -0.26 -5.82 15.44
CA PRO A 92 0.92 -6.51 15.99
C PRO A 92 2.25 -5.82 15.65
N ARG A 93 2.29 -5.24 14.45
CA ARG A 93 3.47 -4.59 13.87
C ARG A 93 3.85 -3.24 14.53
N PHE A 94 2.95 -2.68 15.35
CA PHE A 94 3.17 -1.49 16.18
C PHE A 94 3.23 -1.82 17.69
N GLN A 95 3.36 -3.10 18.06
CA GLN A 95 3.67 -3.47 19.44
C GLN A 95 5.14 -3.27 19.74
N HIS A 96 5.47 -3.08 21.01
CA HIS A 96 6.79 -2.63 21.49
C HIS A 96 7.97 -3.39 20.85
N ASP A 97 7.98 -4.72 20.93
CA ASP A 97 9.09 -5.54 20.41
C ASP A 97 9.17 -5.53 18.88
N ALA A 98 8.02 -5.50 18.21
CA ALA A 98 7.96 -5.36 16.76
C ALA A 98 8.52 -4.00 16.33
N MET A 99 8.08 -2.91 16.97
CA MET A 99 8.57 -1.56 16.68
C MET A 99 10.08 -1.46 16.82
N ARG A 100 10.66 -2.01 17.91
CA ARG A 100 12.11 -2.01 18.10
C ARG A 100 12.86 -2.68 16.95
N LYS A 101 12.38 -3.83 16.48
CA LYS A 101 12.96 -4.54 15.32
C LYS A 101 12.77 -3.74 14.03
N ASN A 102 11.60 -3.17 13.82
CA ASN A 102 11.29 -2.41 12.61
C ASN A 102 12.09 -1.09 12.53
N GLN A 103 12.41 -0.45 13.67
CA GLN A 103 13.27 0.74 13.69
C GLN A 103 14.69 0.44 13.19
N GLN A 104 15.24 -0.74 13.49
CA GLN A 104 16.56 -1.16 12.99
C GLN A 104 16.55 -1.37 11.46
N LEU A 105 15.43 -1.78 10.89
CA LEU A 105 15.28 -1.87 9.44
C LEU A 105 15.15 -0.47 8.82
N LEU A 106 14.44 0.43 9.50
CA LEU A 106 14.28 1.81 9.05
C LEU A 106 15.61 2.57 9.01
N SER A 107 16.54 2.31 9.93
CA SER A 107 17.87 2.93 9.88
C SER A 107 18.64 2.55 8.63
N GLN A 108 18.58 1.29 8.19
CA GLN A 108 19.22 0.84 6.95
C GLN A 108 18.59 1.50 5.71
N LEU A 109 17.26 1.68 5.71
CA LEU A 109 16.58 2.41 4.64
C LEU A 109 16.98 3.89 4.60
N ARG A 110 17.39 4.47 5.74
CA ARG A 110 17.83 5.87 5.82
C ARG A 110 19.14 6.08 5.08
N ASP A 111 20.10 5.19 5.28
CA ASP A 111 21.39 5.23 4.57
C ASP A 111 21.20 5.18 3.05
N VAL A 112 20.25 4.37 2.58
CA VAL A 112 19.87 4.30 1.16
C VAL A 112 19.21 5.60 0.71
N ALA A 113 18.27 6.15 1.49
CA ALA A 113 17.56 7.38 1.16
C ALA A 113 18.54 8.58 1.04
N ASP A 114 19.52 8.66 1.94
CA ASP A 114 20.55 9.70 1.99
C ASP A 114 21.46 9.64 0.76
N LYS A 115 21.84 8.43 0.31
CA LYS A 115 22.61 8.25 -0.93
C LYS A 115 21.93 8.89 -2.15
N TYR A 116 20.60 8.88 -2.20
CA TYR A 116 19.81 9.46 -3.28
C TYR A 116 19.22 10.84 -2.96
N ARG A 117 19.61 11.46 -1.84
CA ARG A 117 19.08 12.76 -1.37
C ARG A 117 17.55 12.78 -1.34
N SER A 118 16.95 11.68 -0.91
CA SER A 118 15.51 11.46 -0.90
C SER A 118 15.01 11.25 0.53
N THR A 119 13.74 11.53 0.77
CA THR A 119 13.08 11.16 2.03
C THR A 119 12.77 9.66 2.04
N LEU A 120 12.67 9.05 3.23
CA LEU A 120 12.21 7.66 3.38
C LEU A 120 10.85 7.41 2.69
N ALA A 121 9.96 8.40 2.71
CA ALA A 121 8.67 8.31 2.03
C ALA A 121 8.83 8.25 0.50
N GLN A 122 9.71 9.08 -0.07
CA GLN A 122 10.02 9.04 -1.50
C GLN A 122 10.69 7.73 -1.88
N LEU A 123 11.65 7.25 -1.08
CA LEU A 123 12.29 5.95 -1.30
C LEU A 123 11.27 4.79 -1.29
N ALA A 124 10.37 4.77 -0.30
CA ALA A 124 9.34 3.74 -0.20
C ALA A 124 8.36 3.76 -1.38
N LEU A 125 7.91 4.95 -1.80
CA LEU A 125 7.04 5.10 -2.98
C LEU A 125 7.76 4.71 -4.26
N ALA A 126 9.01 5.17 -4.44
CA ALA A 126 9.82 4.81 -5.60
C ALA A 126 10.04 3.30 -5.68
N TRP A 127 10.26 2.63 -4.54
CA TRP A 127 10.38 1.18 -4.50
C TRP A 127 9.08 0.47 -4.89
N VAL A 128 7.92 0.95 -4.45
CA VAL A 128 6.62 0.37 -4.85
C VAL A 128 6.39 0.55 -6.34
N MET A 129 6.65 1.74 -6.86
CA MET A 129 6.50 2.07 -8.29
C MET A 129 7.51 1.31 -9.16
N SER A 130 8.69 0.97 -8.65
CA SER A 130 9.69 0.22 -9.40
C SER A 130 9.34 -1.26 -9.59
N LYS A 131 8.19 -1.72 -9.08
CA LYS A 131 7.78 -3.13 -9.17
C LYS A 131 7.09 -3.46 -10.49
N GLY A 132 6.65 -2.46 -11.24
CA GLY A 132 6.08 -2.61 -12.57
C GLY A 132 5.20 -1.41 -12.93
N ASP A 133 5.03 -1.18 -14.22
CA ASP A 133 4.20 -0.08 -14.75
C ASP A 133 2.70 -0.31 -14.51
N ASP A 134 2.32 -1.54 -14.13
CA ASP A 134 0.98 -1.97 -13.73
C ASP A 134 0.58 -1.50 -12.31
N ILE A 135 1.50 -0.83 -11.59
CA ILE A 135 1.32 -0.44 -10.19
C ILE A 135 1.16 1.07 -10.03
N VAL A 136 0.00 1.49 -9.51
CA VAL A 136 -0.30 2.90 -9.23
C VAL A 136 -0.62 3.08 -7.74
N PRO A 137 0.34 3.52 -6.90
CA PRO A 137 0.11 3.62 -5.47
C PRO A 137 -0.93 4.70 -5.11
N HIS A 138 -1.91 4.33 -4.28
CA HIS A 138 -2.82 5.30 -3.70
C HIS A 138 -2.18 5.93 -2.45
N SER A 139 -1.89 7.23 -2.53
CA SER A 139 -1.43 8.00 -1.37
C SER A 139 -2.16 9.35 -1.30
N ARG A 140 -2.63 9.70 -0.10
CA ARG A 140 -3.25 11.00 0.15
C ARG A 140 -2.17 12.01 0.53
N ARG A 141 -2.06 13.09 -0.24
CA ARG A 141 -1.37 14.31 0.21
C ARG A 141 -2.30 15.04 1.19
N ALA A 142 -1.97 15.07 2.48
CA ALA A 142 -2.66 15.94 3.43
C ALA A 142 -2.07 17.36 3.29
N PRO A 143 -2.85 18.40 2.94
CA PRO A 143 -2.30 19.73 2.66
C PRO A 143 -1.68 20.44 3.88
N ASN A 144 -1.96 20.00 5.12
CA ASN A 144 -1.47 20.63 6.34
C ASN A 144 -1.48 19.64 7.50
N ARG A 145 -0.41 18.86 7.68
CA ARG A 145 -0.03 18.42 9.03
C ARG A 145 1.25 19.17 9.36
N ALA A 146 1.10 20.33 9.99
CA ALA A 146 2.17 20.89 10.81
C ALA A 146 2.53 19.80 11.81
N PHE A 147 3.69 19.18 11.61
CA PHE A 147 4.31 18.41 12.65
C PHE A 147 4.84 19.46 13.62
N ALA A 148 4.19 19.59 14.77
CA ALA A 148 4.71 20.39 15.87
C ALA A 148 6.16 19.94 16.13
N GLY A 149 7.01 20.92 16.40
CA GLY A 149 8.47 20.80 16.46
C GLY A 149 9.01 19.86 17.52
#